data_AF-A0A6G3XVS0-F1
#
_entry.id   AF-A0A6G3XVS0-F1
#
_cell.length_a   1.000
_cell.length_b   1.000
_cell.length_c   1.000
_cell.angle_alpha   90.00
_cell.angle_beta   90.00
_cell.angle_gamma   90.00
#
_symmetry.space_group_name_H-M   'P 1'
#
loop_
_entity.id
_entity.type
_entity.pdbx_description
1 polymer ?
#
loop_
_entity_poly.entity_id
_entity_poly.type
_entity_poly.pdbx_seq_one_letter_code
_entity_poly.pdbx_strand_id
1 'polypeptide(L)' 'MARPDKAAAVAELTDQFRSSNAAVLTEYRGLTVAQLKELRRSLGENAQYAVVKNTLTKIAA' A
#
# COMPACT_ATOMS: atom_id res chain seq x y z
N MET A 1 9.65 -12.43 -4.39
CA MET A 1 9.05 -12.84 -3.11
C MET A 1 8.74 -14.31 -3.14
N ALA A 2 9.29 -15.02 -2.18
CA ALA A 2 8.92 -16.38 -1.86
C ALA A 2 7.46 -16.41 -1.35
N ARG A 3 6.86 -17.61 -1.30
CA ARG A 3 5.50 -17.78 -0.76
C ARG A 3 5.34 -17.24 0.69
N PRO A 4 6.28 -17.47 1.64
CA PRO A 4 6.15 -16.91 2.99
C PRO A 4 6.12 -15.37 2.98
N ASP A 5 6.99 -14.70 2.22
CA ASP A 5 7.02 -13.23 2.17
C ASP A 5 5.69 -12.64 1.67
N LYS A 6 5.02 -13.32 0.73
CA LYS A 6 3.70 -12.89 0.24
C LYS A 6 2.61 -13.07 1.29
N ALA A 7 2.67 -14.14 2.07
CA ALA A 7 1.72 -14.36 3.16
C ALA A 7 1.89 -13.31 4.26
N ALA A 8 3.14 -12.98 4.62
CA ALA A 8 3.44 -11.90 5.54
C ALA A 8 2.92 -10.54 5.01
N ALA A 9 3.16 -10.23 3.74
CA ALA A 9 2.67 -9.00 3.12
C ALA A 9 1.13 -8.93 3.07
N VAL A 10 0.45 -10.06 2.85
CA VAL A 10 -1.02 -10.12 2.89
C VAL A 10 -1.53 -9.83 4.30
N ALA A 11 -0.94 -10.46 5.33
CA ALA A 11 -1.33 -10.23 6.71
C ALA A 11 -1.17 -8.76 7.12
N GLU A 12 -0.02 -8.16 6.79
CA GLU A 12 0.24 -6.74 7.05
C GLU A 12 -0.79 -5.83 6.36
N LEU A 13 -1.13 -6.11 5.09
CA LEU A 13 -2.15 -5.34 4.37
C LEU A 13 -3.54 -5.48 4.97
N THR A 14 -3.92 -6.69 5.40
CA THR A 14 -5.20 -6.91 6.08
C THR A 14 -5.29 -6.09 7.37
N ASP A 15 -4.23 -6.05 8.17
CA ASP A 15 -4.20 -5.28 9.41
C ASP A 15 -4.24 -3.77 9.15
N GLN A 16 -3.54 -3.29 8.13
CA GLN A 16 -3.61 -1.89 7.69
C GLN A 16 -5.02 -1.51 7.24
N PHE A 17 -5.71 -2.36 6.48
CA PHE A 17 -7.10 -2.10 6.08
C PHE A 17 -8.07 -2.11 7.25
N ARG A 18 -7.91 -3.02 8.21
CA ARG A 18 -8.77 -3.12 9.40
C ARG A 18 -8.60 -1.96 10.38
N SER A 19 -7.39 -1.43 10.48
CA SER A 19 -7.08 -0.29 11.36
C SER A 19 -7.38 1.06 10.71
N SER A 20 -7.59 1.10 9.39
CA SER A 20 -7.87 2.33 8.64
C SER A 20 -9.37 2.59 8.54
N ASN A 21 -9.77 3.85 8.74
CA ASN A 21 -11.17 4.27 8.60
C ASN A 21 -11.64 4.32 7.13
N ALA A 22 -10.70 4.52 6.19
CA ALA A 22 -10.99 4.59 4.77
C ALA A 22 -9.75 4.14 3.96
N ALA A 23 -10.00 3.62 2.76
CA ALA A 23 -8.96 3.23 1.81
C ALA A 23 -9.20 3.92 0.45
N VAL A 24 -8.12 4.36 -0.21
CA VAL A 24 -8.17 5.02 -1.52
C VAL A 24 -7.29 4.25 -2.50
N LEU A 25 -7.84 3.93 -3.68
CA LEU A 25 -7.10 3.29 -4.77
C LEU A 25 -6.59 4.35 -5.75
N THR A 26 -5.27 4.39 -5.96
CA THR A 26 -4.62 5.37 -6.84
C THR A 26 -3.72 4.68 -7.86
N GLU A 27 -3.62 5.26 -9.06
CA GLU A 27 -2.69 4.82 -10.09
C GLU A 27 -1.37 5.60 -10.00
N TYR A 28 -0.25 4.89 -9.86
CA TYR A 28 1.08 5.52 -9.71
C TYR A 28 1.85 5.64 -11.04
N ARG A 29 1.30 5.11 -12.14
CA ARG A 29 1.98 5.12 -13.45
C ARG A 29 2.07 6.55 -13.98
N GLY A 30 3.24 6.91 -14.51
CA GLY A 30 3.54 8.27 -14.97
C GLY A 30 4.23 9.17 -13.93
N LEU A 31 4.43 8.69 -12.70
CA LEU A 31 5.17 9.40 -11.66
C LEU A 31 6.61 8.91 -11.55
N THR A 32 7.53 9.86 -11.34
CA THR A 32 8.92 9.57 -10.98
C THR A 32 9.04 9.22 -9.49
N VAL A 33 10.15 8.60 -9.11
CA VAL A 33 10.45 8.28 -7.70
C VAL A 33 10.49 9.55 -6.83
N ALA A 34 10.96 10.68 -7.37
CA ALA A 34 10.99 11.95 -6.67
C ALA A 34 9.59 12.44 -6.31
N GLN A 35 8.66 12.39 -7.27
CA GLN A 35 7.25 12.78 -7.06
C GLN A 35 6.54 11.84 -6.08
N LEU A 36 6.81 10.53 -6.15
CA LEU A 36 6.26 9.57 -5.17
C LEU A 36 6.81 9.82 -3.76
N LYS A 37 8.06 10.24 -3.64
CA LYS A 37 8.68 10.57 -2.34
C LYS A 37 8.06 11.83 -1.74
N GLU A 38 7.76 12.83 -2.58
CA GLU A 38 7.05 14.03 -2.17
C GLU A 38 5.64 13.70 -1.68
N LEU A 39 4.88 12.93 -2.45
CA LEU A 39 3.53 12.48 -2.07
C LEU A 39 3.54 11.69 -0.76
N ARG A 40 4.52 10.79 -0.58
CA ARG A 40 4.62 10.02 0.66
C ARG A 40 4.92 10.90 1.87
N ARG A 41 5.68 11.99 1.70
CA ARG A 41 5.96 12.96 2.78
C ARG A 41 4.72 13.79 3.09
N SER A 42 3.99 14.25 2.09
CA SER A 42 2.78 15.05 2.31
C SER A 42 1.66 14.26 2.99
N LEU A 43 1.57 12.95 2.72
CA LEU A 43 0.60 12.07 3.35
C LEU A 43 1.06 11.48 4.69
N GLY A 44 2.36 11.45 4.98
CA GLY A 44 2.96 10.61 6.02
C GLY A 44 2.48 10.86 7.45
N GLU A 45 1.90 12.02 7.76
CA GLU A 45 1.33 12.31 9.09
C GLU A 45 -0.09 11.76 9.26
N ASN A 46 -0.85 11.62 8.17
CA ASN A 46 -2.28 11.35 8.23
C ASN A 46 -2.70 10.04 7.55
N ALA A 47 -1.85 9.50 6.66
CA ALA A 47 -2.20 8.34 5.85
C ALA A 47 -0.97 7.50 5.48
N GLN A 48 -1.20 6.21 5.31
CA GLN A 48 -0.19 5.27 4.83
C GLN A 48 -0.32 5.08 3.32
N TYR A 49 0.77 5.33 2.59
CA TYR A 49 0.81 5.20 1.13
C TYR A 49 1.80 4.12 0.67
N ALA A 50 1.26 3.04 0.11
CA ALA A 50 2.01 1.90 -0.39
C ALA A 50 1.58 1.52 -1.82
N VAL A 51 2.56 1.19 -2.67
CA VAL A 51 2.31 0.57 -3.98
C VAL A 51 2.45 -0.94 -3.79
N VAL A 52 1.37 -1.66 -4.01
CA VAL A 52 1.25 -3.09 -3.67
C VAL A 52 0.90 -3.91 -4.90
N LYS A 53 1.18 -5.22 -4.84
CA LYS A 53 0.78 -6.14 -5.90
C LYS A 53 -0.73 -6.38 -5.83
N ASN A 54 -1.44 -6.13 -6.93
CA ASN A 54 -2.90 -6.27 -7.01
C ASN A 54 -3.43 -7.63 -6.52
N THR A 55 -2.75 -8.73 -6.84
CA THR A 55 -3.20 -10.06 -6.39
C THR A 55 -3.10 -10.23 -4.88
N LEU A 56 -2.16 -9.55 -4.21
CA LEU A 56 -2.05 -9.59 -2.75
C LEU A 56 -3.15 -8.76 -2.11
N THR A 57 -3.42 -7.56 -2.66
CA THR A 57 -4.54 -6.72 -2.22
C THR A 57 -5.88 -7.45 -2.31
N LYS A 58 -6.12 -8.20 -3.39
CA LYS A 58 -7.35 -9.01 -3.55
C LYS A 58 -7.51 -10.15 -2.53
N ILE A 59 -6.42 -10.58 -1.90
CA ILE A 59 -6.47 -11.62 -0.86
C ILE A 59 -6.62 -10.97 0.52
N ALA A 60 -6.08 -9.75 0.70
CA ALA A 60 -6.06 -9.05 1.96
C ALA A 60 -7.37 -8.30 2.29
N ALA A 61 -8.11 -7.89 1.26
CA ALA A 61 -9.45 -7.28 1.35
C ALA A 61 -10.54 -8.35 1.48
#